data_AF-A0A0H5Q2B0-F1
#
_entry.id   AF-A0A0H5Q2B0-F1
#
_cell.length_a   1.000
_cell.length_b   1.000
_cell.length_c   1.000
_cell.angle_alpha   90.00
_cell.angle_beta   90.00
_cell.angle_gamma   90.00
#
_symmetry.space_group_name_H-M   'P 1'
#
loop_
_entity.id
_entity.type
_entity.pdbx_description
1 polymer ?
#
loop_
_entity_poly.entity_id
_entity_poly.type
_entity_poly.pdbx_seq_one_letter_code
_entity_poly.pdbx_strand_id
1 'polypeptide(L)'
;MAYESFLQVSLFGGYTTAIPGDEIWQFGFKTNQNVSDADELQALADAWGPLMGAAFSDCAQIASAAEFRGVKCAPIGPDGHYTGEPGIYDAPAPPVGGSAFSMLPLQNAVVVSTIANGVFRGAGRYGRFYVPGVTTNALTGGVRIKSDARDDYIDFAIALFEITRTGTDTPHNVRHFPISGGNAIVNEVRCGDVVDTQRRRRNQLVETYSSQSYGT
;
A
#
# COMPACT_ATOMS: atom_id res chain seq x y z
N MET A 1 8.67 -23.83 11.98
CA MET A 1 8.22 -23.66 10.59
C MET A 1 9.06 -22.52 10.04
N ALA A 2 9.89 -22.76 9.01
CA ALA A 2 10.65 -21.70 8.37
C ALA A 2 9.68 -20.86 7.52
N TYR A 3 9.83 -19.54 7.51
CA TYR A 3 9.02 -18.69 6.65
C TYR A 3 9.38 -18.96 5.18
N GLU A 4 8.43 -18.89 4.27
CA GLU A 4 8.72 -18.92 2.83
C GLU A 4 9.35 -17.60 2.40
N SER A 5 10.24 -17.63 1.40
CA SER A 5 10.74 -16.41 0.78
C SER A 5 9.63 -15.68 0.02
N PHE A 6 9.78 -14.36 -0.12
CA PHE A 6 8.78 -13.50 -0.74
C PHE A 6 9.40 -12.22 -1.28
N LEU A 7 8.68 -11.55 -2.18
CA LEU A 7 9.06 -10.22 -2.64
C LEU A 7 8.32 -9.18 -1.81
N GLN A 8 9.06 -8.26 -1.21
CA GLN A 8 8.51 -7.06 -0.61
C GLN A 8 8.50 -5.92 -1.63
N VAL A 9 7.31 -5.43 -1.96
CA VAL A 9 7.12 -4.27 -2.81
C VAL A 9 6.84 -3.07 -1.92
N SER A 10 7.70 -2.06 -1.99
CA SER A 10 7.56 -0.82 -1.20
C SER A 10 7.45 0.38 -2.12
N LEU A 11 6.39 1.16 -1.97
CA LEU A 11 6.22 2.45 -2.61
C LEU A 11 6.73 3.53 -1.65
N PHE A 12 7.43 4.52 -2.18
CA PHE A 12 7.94 5.61 -1.38
C PHE A 12 7.79 6.95 -2.11
N GLY A 13 7.77 8.00 -1.31
CA GLY A 13 7.54 9.33 -1.82
C GLY A 13 7.82 10.40 -0.79
N GLY A 14 7.47 11.62 -1.16
CA GLY A 14 7.59 12.77 -0.30
C GLY A 14 6.38 13.68 -0.45
N TYR A 15 6.54 14.89 0.07
CA TYR A 15 5.57 15.95 -0.12
C TYR A 15 6.25 17.12 -0.82
N THR A 16 5.47 17.84 -1.63
CA THR A 16 5.93 19.07 -2.29
C THR A 16 6.37 20.10 -1.24
N THR A 17 7.18 21.08 -1.67
CA THR A 17 7.91 22.06 -0.83
C THR A 17 7.05 22.95 0.10
N ALA A 18 5.72 22.77 0.12
CA ALA A 18 4.81 23.46 1.03
C ALA A 18 4.78 22.89 2.46
N ILE A 19 5.52 21.81 2.76
CA ILE A 19 5.55 21.19 4.09
C ILE A 19 6.95 21.27 4.70
N PRO A 20 7.11 21.82 5.93
CA PRO A 20 8.41 21.88 6.60
C PRO A 20 8.96 20.48 6.90
N GLY A 21 10.24 20.24 6.59
CA GLY A 21 11.02 19.15 7.20
C GLY A 21 11.34 17.93 6.33
N ASP A 22 11.24 18.00 5.00
CA ASP A 22 11.56 16.88 4.08
C ASP A 22 10.86 15.57 4.46
N GLU A 23 9.60 15.67 4.88
CA GLU A 23 8.83 14.48 5.28
C GLU A 23 8.72 13.50 4.10
N ILE A 24 8.97 12.23 4.39
CA ILE A 24 8.83 11.13 3.46
C ILE A 24 7.69 10.21 3.91
N TRP A 25 7.07 9.54 2.95
CA TRP A 25 6.14 8.46 3.22
C TRP A 25 6.63 7.19 2.55
N GLN A 26 6.34 6.06 3.19
CA GLN A 26 6.59 4.74 2.62
C GLN A 26 5.51 3.79 3.09
N PHE A 27 5.02 2.96 2.17
CA PHE A 27 4.25 1.78 2.52
C PHE A 27 4.58 0.63 1.57
N GLY A 28 4.10 -0.56 1.88
CA GLY A 28 4.36 -1.71 1.04
C GLY A 28 3.50 -2.92 1.37
N PHE A 29 3.61 -3.91 0.50
CA PHE A 29 2.93 -5.18 0.59
C PHE A 29 3.86 -6.29 0.10
N LYS A 30 3.44 -7.54 0.29
CA LYS A 30 4.27 -8.71 0.04
C LYS A 30 3.60 -9.58 -1.01
N THR A 31 4.37 -10.10 -1.95
CA THR A 31 3.88 -11.03 -2.99
C THR A 31 4.57 -12.38 -2.88
N ASN A 32 4.04 -13.40 -3.55
CA ASN A 32 4.65 -14.73 -3.61
C ASN A 32 5.77 -14.87 -4.64
N GLN A 33 6.26 -13.77 -5.17
CA GLN A 33 7.38 -13.80 -6.09
C GLN A 33 8.66 -14.17 -5.34
N ASN A 34 9.38 -15.16 -5.86
CA ASN A 34 10.66 -15.61 -5.32
C ASN A 34 11.75 -15.39 -6.36
N VAL A 35 11.94 -14.13 -6.72
CA VAL A 35 13.03 -13.69 -7.60
C VAL A 35 14.12 -13.14 -6.68
N SER A 36 15.36 -13.58 -6.86
CA SER A 36 16.52 -13.06 -6.11
C SER A 36 17.62 -12.52 -7.03
N ASP A 37 17.45 -12.64 -8.33
CA ASP A 37 18.37 -12.08 -9.32
C ASP A 37 18.19 -10.56 -9.42
N ALA A 38 19.30 -9.82 -9.35
CA ALA A 38 19.26 -8.36 -9.28
C ALA A 38 18.75 -7.71 -10.58
N ASP A 39 19.09 -8.28 -11.74
CA ASP A 39 18.66 -7.75 -13.04
C ASP A 39 17.15 -7.98 -13.25
N GLU A 40 16.65 -9.16 -12.86
CA GLU A 40 15.21 -9.43 -12.87
C GLU A 40 14.44 -8.52 -11.90
N LEU A 41 14.97 -8.28 -10.69
CA LEU A 41 14.35 -7.38 -9.72
C LEU A 41 14.30 -5.93 -10.21
N GLN A 42 15.38 -5.47 -10.85
CA GLN A 42 15.42 -4.15 -11.45
C GLN A 42 14.41 -4.04 -12.60
N ALA A 43 14.34 -5.06 -13.47
CA ALA A 43 13.37 -5.09 -14.56
C ALA A 43 11.91 -5.02 -14.06
N LEU A 44 11.60 -5.69 -12.94
CA LEU A 44 10.27 -5.59 -12.31
C LEU A 44 10.01 -4.19 -11.76
N ALA A 45 10.99 -3.59 -11.07
CA ALA A 45 10.85 -2.24 -10.54
C ALA A 45 10.61 -1.23 -11.68
N ASP A 46 11.36 -1.33 -12.78
CA ASP A 46 11.23 -0.46 -13.95
C ASP A 46 9.90 -0.67 -14.69
N ALA A 47 9.38 -1.90 -14.73
CA ALA A 47 8.08 -2.20 -15.32
C ALA A 47 6.90 -1.71 -14.45
N TRP A 48 6.96 -1.93 -13.14
CA TRP A 48 5.87 -1.61 -12.23
C TRP A 48 5.86 -0.15 -11.79
N GLY A 49 7.02 0.47 -11.64
CA GLY A 49 7.16 1.83 -11.14
C GLY A 49 6.29 2.86 -11.86
N PRO A 50 6.35 2.97 -13.20
CA PRO A 50 5.49 3.88 -13.97
C PRO A 50 4.00 3.58 -13.78
N LEU A 51 3.60 2.32 -13.75
CA LEU A 51 2.20 1.92 -13.57
C LEU A 51 1.69 2.25 -12.17
N MET A 52 2.51 2.05 -11.14
CA MET A 52 2.17 2.41 -9.77
C MET A 52 2.11 3.93 -9.58
N GLY A 53 2.98 4.67 -10.25
CA GLY A 53 2.91 6.13 -10.31
C GLY A 53 1.64 6.64 -10.98
N ALA A 54 1.17 5.98 -12.04
CA ALA A 54 -0.10 6.28 -12.68
C ALA A 54 -1.28 5.99 -11.73
N ALA A 55 -1.35 4.80 -11.13
CA ALA A 55 -2.38 4.46 -10.15
C ALA A 55 -2.42 5.44 -8.96
N PHE A 56 -1.26 5.93 -8.52
CA PHE A 56 -1.16 6.96 -7.48
C PHE A 56 -1.78 8.29 -7.92
N SER A 57 -1.55 8.68 -9.18
CA SER A 57 -2.09 9.91 -9.77
C SER A 57 -3.59 9.81 -10.04
N ASP A 58 -4.09 8.61 -10.32
CA ASP A 58 -5.51 8.36 -10.61
C ASP A 58 -6.38 8.35 -9.34
N CYS A 59 -5.79 8.17 -8.14
CA CYS A 59 -6.54 8.18 -6.90
C CYS A 59 -7.01 9.60 -6.55
N ALA A 60 -8.31 9.86 -6.70
CA ALA A 60 -8.95 11.15 -6.44
C ALA A 60 -8.94 11.58 -4.95
N GLN A 61 -8.42 10.75 -4.04
CA GLN A 61 -8.36 11.03 -2.61
C GLN A 61 -6.93 11.18 -2.06
N ILE A 62 -5.93 11.13 -2.95
CA ILE A 62 -4.53 11.47 -2.62
C ILE A 62 -4.29 12.90 -3.10
N ALA A 63 -3.87 13.78 -2.20
CA ALA A 63 -3.61 15.18 -2.50
C ALA A 63 -2.43 15.34 -3.45
N SER A 64 -2.50 16.32 -4.34
CA SER A 64 -1.40 16.71 -5.25
C SER A 64 -0.16 17.25 -4.52
N ALA A 65 -0.27 17.48 -3.21
CA ALA A 65 0.88 17.77 -2.36
C ALA A 65 1.72 16.52 -2.03
N ALA A 66 1.19 15.31 -2.20
CA ALA A 66 1.94 14.07 -2.05
C ALA A 66 2.53 13.65 -3.40
N GLU A 67 3.82 13.31 -3.42
CA GLU A 67 4.59 12.91 -4.59
C GLU A 67 4.99 11.45 -4.49
N PHE A 68 4.75 10.66 -5.53
CA PHE A 68 5.31 9.32 -5.71
C PHE A 68 6.73 9.43 -6.24
N ARG A 69 7.72 8.94 -5.49
CA ARG A 69 9.14 9.00 -5.90
C ARG A 69 9.67 7.68 -6.44
N GLY A 70 9.03 6.56 -6.12
CA GLY A 70 9.50 5.29 -6.65
C GLY A 70 8.91 4.05 -6.02
N VAL A 71 9.38 2.92 -6.52
CA VAL A 71 9.10 1.59 -6.00
C VAL A 71 10.39 0.83 -5.78
N LYS A 72 10.42 0.04 -4.71
CA LYS A 72 11.48 -0.90 -4.38
C LYS A 72 10.95 -2.32 -4.34
N CYS A 73 11.57 -3.21 -5.11
CA CYS A 73 11.29 -4.64 -5.15
C CYS A 73 12.43 -5.38 -4.43
N ALA A 74 12.19 -5.79 -3.19
CA ALA A 74 13.22 -6.39 -2.33
C ALA A 74 12.95 -7.88 -2.07
N PRO A 75 13.89 -8.79 -2.39
CA PRO A 75 13.72 -10.21 -2.20
C PRO A 75 14.03 -10.58 -0.75
N ILE A 76 13.07 -11.17 -0.04
CA ILE A 76 13.19 -11.50 1.38
C ILE A 76 13.25 -13.01 1.57
N GLY A 77 14.28 -13.47 2.26
CA GLY A 77 14.48 -14.88 2.59
C GLY A 77 13.65 -15.35 3.79
N PRO A 78 13.66 -16.67 4.06
CA PRO A 78 13.05 -17.28 5.25
C PRO A 78 13.51 -16.72 6.60
N ASP A 79 14.71 -16.13 6.63
CA ASP A 79 15.33 -15.50 7.78
C ASP A 79 14.94 -14.03 7.96
N GLY A 80 14.17 -13.47 7.02
CA GLY A 80 13.76 -12.06 7.02
C GLY A 80 14.82 -11.10 6.48
N HIS A 81 15.93 -11.62 5.94
CA HIS A 81 16.99 -10.81 5.33
C HIS A 81 16.85 -10.76 3.81
N TYR A 82 17.55 -9.79 3.20
CA TYR A 82 17.61 -9.71 1.75
C TYR A 82 18.41 -10.87 1.19
N THR A 83 17.86 -11.56 0.19
CA THR A 83 18.55 -12.66 -0.50
C THR A 83 19.29 -12.21 -1.75
N GLY A 84 19.17 -10.94 -2.12
CA GLY A 84 19.78 -10.30 -3.29
C GLY A 84 19.62 -8.78 -3.22
N GLU A 85 20.26 -8.07 -4.15
CA GLU A 85 20.12 -6.61 -4.25
C GLU A 85 18.69 -6.26 -4.72
N PRO A 86 17.98 -5.33 -4.06
CA PRO A 86 16.66 -4.91 -4.50
C PRO A 86 16.72 -4.14 -5.82
N GLY A 87 15.70 -4.34 -6.66
CA GLY A 87 15.42 -3.44 -7.77
C GLY A 87 14.77 -2.15 -7.26
N ILE A 88 15.20 -1.01 -7.78
CA ILE A 88 14.67 0.30 -7.40
C ILE A 88 14.35 1.09 -8.67
N TYR A 89 13.10 1.52 -8.77
CA TYR A 89 12.71 2.51 -9.76
C TYR A 89 12.56 3.85 -9.06
N ASP A 90 13.39 4.81 -9.45
CA ASP A 90 13.26 6.21 -9.08
C ASP A 90 12.51 6.95 -10.19
N ALA A 91 11.37 7.55 -9.84
CA ALA A 91 10.54 8.30 -10.77
C ALA A 91 11.30 9.55 -11.24
N PRO A 92 11.65 9.67 -12.53
CA PRO A 92 12.42 10.82 -13.02
C PRO A 92 11.63 12.12 -12.96
N ALA A 93 10.31 12.02 -13.05
CA ALA A 93 9.35 13.09 -12.80
C ALA A 93 8.29 12.55 -11.83
N PRO A 94 8.46 12.76 -10.51
CA PRO A 94 7.54 12.25 -9.49
C PRO A 94 6.08 12.64 -9.78
N PRO A 95 5.20 11.67 -10.07
CA PRO A 95 3.76 11.94 -10.19
C PRO A 95 3.20 12.39 -8.84
N VAL A 96 2.18 13.22 -8.88
CA VAL A 96 1.47 13.72 -7.69
C VAL A 96 0.11 13.08 -7.56
N GLY A 97 -0.47 13.09 -6.36
CA GLY A 97 -1.83 12.60 -6.15
C GLY A 97 -2.87 13.34 -6.98
N GLY A 98 -3.97 12.66 -7.34
CA GLY A 98 -4.99 13.16 -8.27
C GLY A 98 -5.89 14.27 -7.74
N SER A 99 -5.84 14.58 -6.45
CA SER A 99 -6.73 15.56 -5.83
C SER A 99 -6.13 16.95 -5.72
N ALA A 100 -6.84 17.95 -6.24
CA ALA A 100 -6.53 19.37 -6.04
C ALA A 100 -7.01 19.93 -4.68
N PHE A 101 -7.73 19.14 -3.87
CA PHE A 101 -8.18 19.58 -2.54
C PHE A 101 -7.04 19.67 -1.52
N SER A 102 -7.21 20.52 -0.51
CA SER A 102 -6.26 20.66 0.57
C SER A 102 -6.00 19.33 1.27
N MET A 103 -4.74 19.09 1.60
CA MET A 103 -4.32 17.91 2.35
C MET A 103 -4.61 18.10 3.85
N LEU A 104 -4.97 17.02 4.52
CA LEU A 104 -5.00 16.97 5.98
C LEU A 104 -3.57 17.06 6.55
N PRO A 105 -3.40 17.46 7.82
CA PRO A 105 -2.12 17.36 8.50
C PRO A 105 -1.54 15.94 8.39
N LEU A 106 -0.22 15.82 8.23
CA LEU A 106 0.48 14.54 8.02
C LEU A 106 0.27 13.49 9.13
N GLN A 107 -0.18 13.92 10.30
CA GLN A 107 -0.55 13.03 11.41
C GLN A 107 -1.84 12.25 11.16
N ASN A 108 -2.58 12.60 10.09
CA ASN A 108 -3.83 12.02 9.69
C ASN A 108 -3.60 11.10 8.48
N ALA A 109 -3.92 9.82 8.61
CA ALA A 109 -3.79 8.86 7.52
C ALA A 109 -5.05 8.04 7.34
N VAL A 110 -5.30 7.57 6.11
CA VAL A 110 -6.29 6.52 5.86
C VAL A 110 -5.60 5.17 5.90
N VAL A 111 -6.23 4.21 6.57
CA VAL A 111 -5.71 2.84 6.67
C VAL A 111 -6.48 1.94 5.73
N VAL A 112 -5.77 1.43 4.73
CA VAL A 112 -6.26 0.32 3.92
C VAL A 112 -5.81 -0.97 4.59
N SER A 113 -6.77 -1.87 4.82
CA SER A 113 -6.53 -3.20 5.38
C SER A 113 -6.74 -4.26 4.31
N THR A 114 -5.83 -5.21 4.24
CA THR A 114 -6.01 -6.45 3.49
C THR A 114 -6.44 -7.56 4.43
N ILE A 115 -7.25 -8.48 3.93
CA ILE A 115 -7.64 -9.70 4.62
C ILE A 115 -7.21 -10.89 3.77
N ALA A 116 -6.68 -11.90 4.45
CA ALA A 116 -6.38 -13.20 3.87
C ALA A 116 -7.03 -14.29 4.73
N ASN A 117 -7.41 -15.39 4.10
CA ASN A 117 -7.88 -16.56 4.83
C ASN A 117 -6.69 -17.34 5.42
N GLY A 118 -6.62 -17.46 6.74
CA GLY A 118 -5.52 -18.16 7.39
C GLY A 118 -5.57 -18.10 8.92
N VAL A 119 -4.64 -18.79 9.56
CA VAL A 119 -4.54 -18.81 11.03
C VAL A 119 -3.59 -17.71 11.50
N PHE A 120 -4.17 -16.61 11.97
CA PHE A 120 -3.45 -15.43 12.44
C PHE A 120 -3.62 -15.20 13.95
N ARG A 121 -2.68 -14.49 14.60
CA ARG A 121 -2.79 -14.10 16.02
C ARG A 121 -3.60 -12.82 16.14
N GLY A 122 -4.79 -12.93 16.72
CA GLY A 122 -5.54 -11.81 17.30
C GLY A 122 -5.59 -10.56 16.42
N ALA A 123 -5.16 -9.42 16.96
CA ALA A 123 -5.20 -8.12 16.29
C ALA A 123 -4.22 -7.98 15.10
N GLY A 124 -3.26 -8.89 14.94
CA GLY A 124 -2.27 -8.88 13.85
C GLY A 124 -2.71 -9.61 12.58
N ARG A 125 -3.99 -9.98 12.46
CA ARG A 125 -4.52 -10.76 11.33
C ARG A 125 -4.70 -9.99 10.02
N TYR A 126 -4.55 -8.67 10.06
CA TYR A 126 -4.77 -7.81 8.90
C TYR A 126 -3.45 -7.23 8.45
N GLY A 127 -3.17 -7.31 7.15
CA GLY A 127 -2.15 -6.45 6.54
C GLY A 127 -2.70 -5.03 6.51
N ARG A 128 -1.88 -4.04 6.84
CA ARG A 128 -2.29 -2.63 6.87
C ARG A 128 -1.22 -1.77 6.26
N PHE A 129 -1.66 -0.79 5.48
CA PHE A 129 -0.81 0.30 5.05
C PHE A 129 -1.55 1.64 5.14
N TYR A 130 -0.77 2.70 5.24
CA TYR A 130 -1.22 4.06 5.48
C TYR A 130 -1.04 4.83 4.18
N VAL A 131 -2.15 5.29 3.59
CA VAL A 131 -2.12 6.03 2.33
C VAL A 131 -1.69 7.46 2.61
N PRO A 132 -0.70 8.01 1.87
CA PRO A 132 -0.24 9.38 2.08
C PRO A 132 -1.26 10.40 1.58
N GLY A 133 -1.13 11.62 2.08
CA GLY A 133 -1.79 12.79 1.50
C GLY A 133 -3.31 12.78 1.49
N VAL A 134 -3.95 12.32 2.56
CA VAL A 134 -5.41 12.33 2.70
C VAL A 134 -5.98 13.73 2.46
N THR A 135 -7.03 13.85 1.64
CA THR A 135 -7.61 15.15 1.27
C THR A 135 -8.75 15.55 2.19
N THR A 136 -9.04 16.85 2.29
CA THR A 136 -10.21 17.34 3.04
C THR A 136 -11.54 16.93 2.41
N ASN A 137 -11.58 16.70 1.09
CA ASN A 137 -12.79 16.24 0.39
C ASN A 137 -13.10 14.76 0.65
N ALA A 138 -12.14 13.97 1.12
CA ALA A 138 -12.39 12.61 1.57
C ALA A 138 -13.28 12.55 2.84
N LEU A 139 -13.48 13.67 3.54
CA LEU A 139 -14.15 13.71 4.84
C LEU A 139 -15.64 14.06 4.76
N THR A 140 -16.44 13.40 5.61
CA THR A 140 -17.82 13.76 5.96
C THR A 140 -17.93 14.03 7.45
N GLY A 141 -18.74 15.03 7.82
CA GLY A 141 -18.92 15.44 9.22
C GLY A 141 -17.62 15.85 9.94
N GLY A 142 -16.57 16.18 9.19
CA GLY A 142 -15.27 16.66 9.69
C GLY A 142 -14.33 15.61 10.29
N VAL A 143 -14.79 14.39 10.57
CA VAL A 143 -13.99 13.36 11.27
C VAL A 143 -14.06 11.96 10.66
N ARG A 144 -14.99 11.70 9.73
CA ARG A 144 -15.15 10.40 9.09
C ARG A 144 -14.83 10.46 7.61
N ILE A 145 -14.39 9.34 7.04
CA ILE A 145 -14.14 9.20 5.60
C ILE A 145 -15.46 8.87 4.91
N LYS A 146 -15.77 9.54 3.80
CA LYS A 146 -16.96 9.28 2.99
C LYS A 146 -16.91 7.88 2.37
N SER A 147 -18.08 7.35 1.98
CA SER A 147 -18.13 6.02 1.38
C SER A 147 -17.40 5.95 0.04
N ASP A 148 -17.66 6.88 -0.85
CA ASP A 148 -16.98 7.01 -2.15
C ASP A 148 -15.46 7.15 -1.99
N ALA A 149 -15.01 7.97 -1.04
CA ALA A 149 -13.58 8.11 -0.78
C ALA A 149 -12.93 6.82 -0.26
N ARG A 150 -13.64 6.02 0.55
CA ARG A 150 -13.14 4.69 0.97
C ARG A 150 -13.03 3.74 -0.21
N ASP A 151 -13.98 3.80 -1.14
CA ASP A 151 -13.99 2.97 -2.33
C ASP A 151 -12.81 3.36 -3.25
N ASP A 152 -12.53 4.65 -3.45
CA ASP A 152 -11.35 5.14 -4.19
C ASP A 152 -10.02 4.61 -3.61
N TYR A 153 -9.89 4.54 -2.27
CA TYR A 153 -8.69 3.99 -1.63
C TYR A 153 -8.57 2.47 -1.80
N ILE A 154 -9.70 1.76 -1.84
CA ILE A 154 -9.74 0.31 -2.10
C ILE A 154 -9.37 0.04 -3.56
N ASP A 155 -9.94 0.79 -4.50
CA ASP A 155 -9.65 0.68 -5.93
C ASP A 155 -8.18 0.97 -6.21
N PHE A 156 -7.61 2.02 -5.57
CA PHE A 156 -6.17 2.31 -5.63
C PHE A 156 -5.33 1.11 -5.15
N ALA A 157 -5.67 0.52 -4.00
CA ALA A 157 -4.96 -0.63 -3.47
C ALA A 157 -5.03 -1.85 -4.39
N ILE A 158 -6.21 -2.14 -4.94
CA ILE A 158 -6.41 -3.23 -5.91
C ILE A 158 -5.61 -2.96 -7.18
N ALA A 159 -5.59 -1.73 -7.70
CA ALA A 159 -4.79 -1.37 -8.86
C ALA A 159 -3.29 -1.66 -8.64
N LEU A 160 -2.75 -1.31 -7.46
CA LEU A 160 -1.36 -1.65 -7.11
C LEU A 160 -1.12 -3.17 -7.11
N PHE A 161 -2.09 -3.95 -6.65
CA PHE A 161 -1.95 -5.40 -6.59
C PHE A 161 -2.06 -6.05 -7.97
N GLU A 162 -2.96 -5.56 -8.82
CA GLU A 162 -3.09 -6.00 -10.21
C GLU A 162 -1.85 -5.68 -11.03
N ILE A 163 -1.17 -4.56 -10.78
CA ILE A 163 0.12 -4.26 -11.43
C ILE A 163 1.14 -5.38 -11.17
N THR A 164 1.18 -5.94 -9.96
CA THR A 164 2.11 -7.05 -9.67
C THR A 164 1.78 -8.35 -10.41
N ARG A 165 0.58 -8.46 -11.00
CA ARG A 165 0.19 -9.60 -11.84
C ARG A 165 0.58 -9.40 -13.30
N THR A 166 1.08 -8.22 -13.67
CA THR A 166 1.53 -7.91 -15.02
C THR A 166 3.01 -8.26 -15.21
N GLY A 167 3.39 -8.63 -16.44
CA GLY A 167 4.79 -8.81 -16.82
C GLY A 167 5.40 -10.18 -16.49
N THR A 168 4.63 -11.14 -15.99
CA THR A 168 5.13 -12.50 -15.69
C THR A 168 4.14 -13.59 -16.11
N ASP A 169 4.67 -14.78 -16.41
CA ASP A 169 3.85 -15.94 -16.84
C ASP A 169 3.00 -16.53 -15.69
N THR A 170 3.29 -16.16 -14.43
CA THR A 170 2.57 -16.62 -13.24
C THR A 170 2.10 -15.43 -12.40
N PRO A 171 0.79 -15.25 -12.17
CA PRO A 171 0.28 -14.10 -11.42
C PRO A 171 0.87 -14.01 -10.01
N HIS A 172 1.47 -12.86 -9.68
CA HIS A 172 1.91 -12.60 -8.32
C HIS A 172 0.73 -12.12 -7.49
N ASN A 173 0.40 -12.91 -6.47
CA ASN A 173 -0.67 -12.60 -5.53
C ASN A 173 -0.08 -11.94 -4.30
N VAL A 174 -0.77 -10.92 -3.78
CA VAL A 174 -0.46 -10.36 -2.48
C VAL A 174 -0.76 -11.38 -1.39
N ARG A 175 0.15 -11.50 -0.41
CA ARG A 175 0.07 -12.51 0.64
C ARG A 175 0.28 -11.97 2.04
N HIS A 176 -0.33 -12.68 2.97
CA HIS A 176 -0.05 -12.59 4.40
C HIS A 176 0.70 -13.83 4.88
N PHE A 177 1.42 -13.67 5.98
CA PHE A 177 2.27 -14.70 6.58
C PHE A 177 1.61 -15.12 7.91
N PRO A 178 0.78 -16.17 7.89
CA PRO A 178 0.16 -16.68 9.11
C PRO A 178 1.22 -17.28 10.05
N ILE A 179 0.85 -17.49 11.32
CA ILE A 179 1.75 -18.13 12.31
C ILE A 179 1.93 -19.63 12.03
N SER A 180 0.98 -20.21 11.32
CA SER A 180 0.98 -21.61 10.94
C SER A 180 0.25 -21.78 9.61
N GLY A 181 0.78 -22.67 8.76
CA GLY A 181 0.31 -22.84 7.39
C GLY A 181 1.18 -22.07 6.40
N GLY A 182 1.00 -22.36 5.11
CA GLY A 182 1.67 -21.62 4.03
C GLY A 182 1.14 -20.19 3.92
N ASN A 183 1.79 -19.39 3.09
CA ASN A 183 1.41 -18.00 2.86
C ASN A 183 -0.04 -17.89 2.38
N ALA A 184 -0.84 -17.10 3.09
CA ALA A 184 -2.26 -16.92 2.81
C ALA A 184 -2.46 -15.85 1.74
N ILE A 185 -3.23 -16.16 0.69
CA ILE A 185 -3.55 -15.21 -0.38
C ILE A 185 -4.54 -14.17 0.17
N VAL A 186 -4.24 -12.89 -0.06
CA VAL A 186 -5.18 -11.81 0.21
C VAL A 186 -6.38 -11.97 -0.71
N ASN A 187 -7.59 -11.95 -0.13
CA ASN A 187 -8.84 -12.15 -0.85
C ASN A 187 -9.83 -10.99 -0.68
N GLU A 188 -9.56 -10.05 0.23
CA GLU A 188 -10.38 -8.86 0.43
C GLU A 188 -9.49 -7.66 0.76
N VAL A 189 -9.88 -6.51 0.24
CA VAL A 189 -9.33 -5.20 0.56
C VAL A 189 -10.45 -4.34 1.14
N ARG A 190 -10.15 -3.64 2.22
CA ARG A 190 -11.14 -2.81 2.91
C ARG A 190 -10.55 -1.53 3.47
N CYS A 191 -11.39 -0.53 3.62
CA CYS A 191 -11.03 0.77 4.16
C CYS A 191 -12.05 1.18 5.24
N GLY A 192 -11.56 1.63 6.40
CA GLY A 192 -12.40 2.10 7.50
C GLY A 192 -12.86 3.55 7.29
N ASP A 193 -13.89 3.99 8.02
CA ASP A 193 -14.41 5.36 7.96
C ASP A 193 -13.77 6.31 8.99
N VAL A 194 -12.74 5.88 9.71
CA VAL A 194 -12.05 6.71 10.69
C VAL A 194 -10.66 7.01 10.20
N VAL A 195 -10.33 8.30 10.16
CA VAL A 195 -8.97 8.77 9.95
C VAL A 195 -8.10 8.31 11.10
N ASP A 196 -6.97 7.67 10.79
CA ASP A 196 -6.02 7.29 11.80
C ASP A 196 -5.29 8.54 12.33
N THR A 197 -5.41 8.72 13.65
CA THR A 197 -4.83 9.80 14.45
C THR A 197 -4.36 9.18 15.78
N GLN A 198 -4.11 9.97 16.83
CA GLN A 198 -3.64 9.45 18.12
C GLN A 198 -4.47 8.24 18.63
N ARG A 199 -3.77 7.10 18.78
CA ARG A 199 -4.26 5.73 19.07
C ARG A 199 -5.34 5.61 20.14
N ARG A 200 -5.36 6.48 21.17
CA ARG A 200 -6.33 6.42 22.27
C ARG A 200 -7.74 6.84 21.87
N ARG A 201 -7.90 7.85 21.00
CA ARG A 201 -9.23 8.34 20.58
C ARG A 201 -9.86 7.44 19.52
N ARG A 202 -9.05 6.90 18.61
CA ARG A 202 -9.49 5.93 17.60
C ARG A 202 -10.13 4.69 18.23
N ASN A 203 -9.56 4.15 19.30
CA ASN A 203 -10.10 2.96 19.98
C ASN A 203 -11.50 3.16 20.59
N GLN A 204 -11.99 4.40 20.72
CA GLN A 204 -13.33 4.71 21.23
C GLN A 204 -14.36 4.84 20.10
N LEU A 205 -13.94 4.92 18.84
CA LEU A 205 -14.82 5.04 17.69
C LEU A 205 -15.11 3.66 17.10
N VAL A 206 -16.39 3.38 16.85
CA VAL A 206 -16.78 2.23 16.05
C VAL A 206 -16.56 2.57 14.58
N GLU A 207 -15.71 1.78 13.92
CA GLU A 207 -15.41 1.90 12.49
C GLU A 207 -16.43 1.15 11.64
N THR A 208 -16.89 1.79 10.58
CA THR A 208 -17.61 1.16 9.48
C THR A 208 -16.63 0.93 8.34
N TYR A 209 -16.68 -0.24 7.70
CA TYR A 209 -15.78 -0.58 6.60
C TYR A 209 -16.53 -0.63 5.27
N SER A 210 -15.90 -0.11 4.21
CA SER A 210 -16.15 -0.56 2.83
C SER A 210 -15.19 -1.71 2.53
N SER A 211 -15.62 -2.71 1.76
CA SER A 211 -14.81 -3.88 1.41
C SER A 211 -15.08 -4.35 -0.01
N GLN A 212 -14.04 -4.78 -0.71
CA GLN A 212 -14.13 -5.41 -2.03
C GLN A 212 -13.30 -6.70 -2.07
N SER A 213 -13.73 -7.66 -2.89
CA SER A 213 -12.97 -8.89 -3.12
C SER A 213 -11.76 -8.64 -4.01
N TYR A 214 -10.68 -9.39 -3.79
CA TYR A 214 -9.46 -9.37 -4.60
C TYR A 214 -9.02 -10.81 -4.90
N GLY A 215 -8.45 -11.05 -6.09
CA GLY A 215 -7.79 -12.33 -6.41
C GLY A 215 -8.72 -13.53 -6.64
N THR A 216 -9.99 -13.31 -7.01
CA THR A 216 -10.89 -14.34 -7.57
C THR A 216 -10.67 -14.53 -9.06
#